data_AF-A0A3A0DU16-F1
#
_entry.id   AF-A0A3A0DU16-F1
#
_cell.length_a   1.000
_cell.length_b   1.000
_cell.length_c   1.000
_cell.angle_alpha   90.00
_cell.angle_beta   90.00
_cell.angle_gamma   90.00
#
_symmetry.space_group_name_H-M   'P 1'
#
loop_
_entity.id
_entity.type
_entity.pdbx_description
1 polymer ?
#
loop_
_entity_poly.entity_id
_entity_poly.type
_entity_poly.pdbx_seq_one_letter_code
_entity_poly.pdbx_strand_id
1 'polypeptide(L)'
;MKRMAACVLVLVGAVVTLHCATVNAGEPKAKQPSPAEMIAALASKNRPPKYVDHEVLEGHKVPIFPADYDWKEYERVRVALYAIDRKMTPELWEELLKHIGDKRYSITLALTGPGLPDEDAGRDFTVGAFCEAIAYDCVGKLYARHSVSAENDTKPWERIAPTAGIRNLVEWRKQRAAKPLWQLQVEACTLALGNLARLDKATPEQKATIRKGIESEIDRLNATKKPTLLRSYICADGGVIHIDGWHEGSYNANFAGELRRRYGKSDASTQD
;
A
#
# COMPACT_ATOMS: atom_id res chain seq x y z
N MET A 1 -53.52 -15.19 46.91
CA MET A 1 -54.90 -15.12 46.37
C MET A 1 -54.84 -14.84 44.88
N LYS A 2 -55.33 -15.80 44.06
CA LYS A 2 -56.20 -15.63 42.86
C LYS A 2 -55.72 -14.66 41.75
N ARG A 3 -55.65 -14.96 40.44
CA ARG A 3 -56.11 -16.04 39.52
C ARG A 3 -55.28 -15.84 38.22
N MET A 4 -54.59 -16.84 37.67
CA MET A 4 -55.03 -17.71 36.57
C MET A 4 -56.05 -17.12 35.58
N ALA A 5 -55.63 -16.91 34.33
CA ALA A 5 -56.47 -17.08 33.15
C ALA A 5 -55.62 -17.63 32.00
N ALA A 6 -55.84 -18.91 31.72
CA ALA A 6 -55.42 -19.63 30.52
C ALA A 6 -56.61 -19.70 29.55
N CYS A 7 -56.34 -19.59 28.25
CA CYS A 7 -57.17 -20.11 27.14
C CYS A 7 -56.23 -20.18 25.92
N VAL A 8 -55.69 -21.34 25.52
CA VAL A 8 -56.31 -22.52 24.86
C VAL A 8 -56.44 -22.35 23.34
N LEU A 9 -55.59 -23.12 22.65
CA LEU A 9 -55.68 -23.81 21.35
C LEU A 9 -56.21 -23.07 20.11
N VAL A 10 -55.48 -23.18 18.99
CA VAL A 10 -55.79 -24.14 17.90
C VAL A 10 -54.51 -24.51 17.12
N LEU A 11 -54.31 -25.82 16.97
CA LEU A 11 -53.36 -26.50 16.09
C LEU A 11 -53.85 -26.47 14.63
N VAL A 12 -53.03 -25.97 13.71
CA VAL A 12 -52.97 -26.37 12.29
C VAL A 12 -51.51 -26.07 11.87
N GLY A 13 -50.63 -27.02 11.56
CA GLY A 13 -50.79 -28.09 10.60
C GLY A 13 -50.07 -27.69 9.30
N ALA A 14 -48.74 -27.86 9.24
CA ALA A 14 -47.95 -28.07 8.01
C ALA A 14 -46.45 -28.16 8.36
N VAL A 15 -45.98 -29.36 8.64
CA VAL A 15 -44.55 -29.69 8.57
C VAL A 15 -44.20 -29.76 7.08
N VAL A 16 -43.74 -28.64 6.52
CA VAL A 16 -43.00 -28.62 5.25
C VAL A 16 -41.53 -28.48 5.62
N THR A 17 -40.91 -29.59 6.02
CA THR A 17 -39.45 -29.70 6.00
C THR A 17 -39.03 -29.86 4.56
N LEU A 18 -39.01 -28.75 3.82
CA LEU A 18 -38.35 -28.69 2.52
C LEU A 18 -36.86 -28.86 2.80
N HIS A 19 -36.38 -30.08 2.59
CA HIS A 19 -34.96 -30.40 2.46
C HIS A 19 -34.41 -29.63 1.26
N CYS A 20 -33.98 -28.38 1.45
CA CYS A 20 -32.93 -27.82 0.63
C CYS A 20 -31.61 -28.40 1.12
N ALA A 21 -31.41 -29.70 0.86
CA ALA A 21 -30.07 -30.23 0.68
C ALA A 21 -29.57 -29.66 -0.65
N THR A 22 -29.20 -28.37 -0.64
CA THR A 22 -28.32 -27.84 -1.67
C THR A 22 -27.03 -28.61 -1.54
N VAL A 23 -26.89 -29.58 -2.44
CA VAL A 23 -25.63 -30.14 -2.89
C VAL A 23 -24.75 -28.95 -3.25
N ASN A 24 -24.00 -28.42 -2.27
CA ASN A 24 -22.78 -27.65 -2.54
C ASN A 24 -21.76 -28.69 -3.00
N ALA A 25 -21.96 -29.20 -4.22
CA ALA A 25 -20.92 -29.86 -4.98
C ALA A 25 -19.74 -28.90 -4.95
N GLY A 26 -18.65 -29.35 -4.31
CA GLY A 26 -17.53 -28.51 -3.95
C GLY A 26 -17.00 -27.78 -5.19
N GLU A 27 -17.38 -26.51 -5.32
CA GLU A 27 -16.67 -25.61 -6.20
C GLU A 27 -15.19 -25.76 -5.84
N PRO A 28 -14.33 -26.12 -6.81
CA PRO A 28 -12.92 -26.29 -6.52
C PRO A 28 -12.44 -24.97 -5.95
N LYS A 29 -12.04 -24.98 -4.66
CA LYS A 29 -11.49 -23.79 -3.99
C LYS A 29 -10.43 -23.23 -4.92
N ALA A 30 -10.71 -22.06 -5.48
CA ALA A 30 -9.80 -21.42 -6.42
C ALA A 30 -8.40 -21.40 -5.79
N LYS A 31 -7.44 -22.04 -6.47
CA LYS A 31 -6.07 -22.17 -5.96
C LYS A 31 -5.56 -20.77 -5.64
N GLN A 32 -5.16 -20.54 -4.40
CA GLN A 32 -4.59 -19.25 -4.03
C GLN A 32 -3.28 -19.03 -4.80
N PRO A 33 -3.07 -17.82 -5.35
CA PRO A 33 -1.83 -17.51 -6.03
C PRO A 33 -0.66 -17.60 -5.05
N SER A 34 0.46 -18.13 -5.51
CA SER A 34 1.73 -18.11 -4.79
C SER A 34 2.26 -16.68 -4.66
N PRO A 35 3.17 -16.40 -3.70
CA PRO A 35 3.80 -15.10 -3.57
C PRO A 35 4.42 -14.58 -4.89
N ALA A 36 5.15 -15.43 -5.61
CA ALA A 36 5.76 -15.05 -6.88
C ALA A 36 4.74 -14.66 -7.95
N GLU A 37 3.61 -15.39 -8.03
CA GLU A 37 2.50 -15.05 -8.94
C GLU A 37 1.85 -13.70 -8.56
N MET A 38 1.74 -13.41 -7.26
CA MET A 38 1.23 -12.13 -6.79
C MET A 38 2.15 -10.96 -7.18
N ILE A 39 3.48 -11.11 -7.03
CA ILE A 39 4.43 -10.08 -7.46
C ILE A 39 4.44 -9.93 -8.99
N ALA A 40 4.39 -11.05 -9.73
CA ALA A 40 4.34 -11.02 -11.18
C ALA A 40 3.10 -10.28 -11.71
N ALA A 41 1.97 -10.36 -10.99
CA ALA A 41 0.75 -9.62 -11.33
C ALA A 41 0.89 -8.10 -11.19
N LEU A 42 1.94 -7.58 -10.53
CA LEU A 42 2.19 -6.14 -10.49
C LEU A 42 2.77 -5.58 -11.78
N ALA A 43 3.40 -6.41 -12.62
CA ALA A 43 3.94 -5.93 -13.88
C ALA A 43 2.79 -5.60 -14.84
N SER A 44 2.78 -4.39 -15.37
CA SER A 44 1.81 -3.96 -16.37
C SER A 44 2.26 -4.32 -17.77
N LYS A 45 1.28 -4.64 -18.61
CA LYS A 45 1.46 -4.77 -20.06
C LYS A 45 1.43 -3.43 -20.79
N ASN A 46 0.94 -2.37 -20.13
CA ASN A 46 0.99 -1.02 -20.69
C ASN A 46 2.44 -0.54 -20.79
N ARG A 47 2.69 0.34 -21.75
CA ARG A 47 3.91 1.15 -21.76
C ARG A 47 3.76 2.31 -20.77
N PRO A 48 4.83 2.75 -20.11
CA PRO A 48 4.79 3.96 -19.29
C PRO A 48 4.35 5.17 -20.15
N PRO A 49 3.56 6.10 -19.58
CA PRO A 49 3.20 7.33 -20.26
C PRO A 49 4.44 8.21 -20.52
N LYS A 50 4.34 9.11 -21.50
CA LYS A 50 5.37 10.15 -21.69
C LYS A 50 5.13 11.26 -20.68
N TYR A 51 6.17 11.94 -20.24
CA TYR A 51 6.03 13.11 -19.36
C TYR A 51 6.26 14.40 -20.13
N VAL A 52 5.40 15.38 -19.90
CA VAL A 52 5.55 16.75 -20.41
C VAL A 52 5.65 17.72 -19.24
N ASP A 53 6.38 18.81 -19.43
CA ASP A 53 6.48 19.85 -18.41
C ASP A 53 5.13 20.53 -18.22
N HIS A 54 4.75 20.78 -16.97
CA HIS A 54 3.52 21.47 -16.64
C HIS A 54 3.64 22.95 -17.01
N GLU A 55 2.73 23.46 -17.85
CA GLU A 55 2.84 24.81 -18.44
C GLU A 55 2.90 25.94 -17.40
N VAL A 56 2.24 25.75 -16.25
CA VAL A 56 2.14 26.75 -15.17
C VAL A 56 3.11 26.48 -14.01
N LEU A 57 3.59 25.25 -13.85
CA LEU A 57 4.22 24.80 -12.61
C LEU A 57 5.62 24.28 -12.92
N GLU A 58 6.59 25.18 -12.80
CA GLU A 58 7.99 24.88 -13.09
C GLU A 58 8.47 23.67 -12.28
N GLY A 59 9.09 22.71 -12.97
CA GLY A 59 9.60 21.47 -12.36
C GLY A 59 8.55 20.37 -12.16
N HIS A 60 7.26 20.64 -12.40
CA HIS A 60 6.22 19.62 -12.36
C HIS A 60 6.06 18.97 -13.73
N LYS A 61 5.87 17.65 -13.74
CA LYS A 61 5.65 16.88 -14.97
C LYS A 61 4.31 16.16 -14.94
N VAL A 62 3.61 16.23 -16.05
CA VAL A 62 2.30 15.62 -16.25
C VAL A 62 2.48 14.39 -17.15
N PRO A 63 1.99 13.21 -16.75
CA PRO A 63 2.01 12.06 -17.64
C PRO A 63 1.04 12.29 -18.80
N ILE A 64 1.35 11.78 -19.99
CA ILE A 64 0.51 11.79 -21.18
C ILE A 64 0.37 10.34 -21.60
N PHE A 65 -0.80 9.79 -21.29
CA PHE A 65 -1.12 8.41 -21.62
C PHE A 65 -1.33 8.25 -23.13
N PRO A 66 -0.77 7.20 -23.74
CA PRO A 66 -0.97 6.93 -25.15
C PRO A 66 -2.45 6.64 -25.44
N ALA A 67 -2.89 6.84 -26.68
CA ALA A 67 -4.30 6.68 -27.04
C ALA A 67 -4.80 5.23 -26.89
N ASP A 68 -3.90 4.26 -26.96
CA ASP A 68 -4.12 2.83 -26.80
C ASP A 68 -3.81 2.33 -25.37
N TYR A 69 -3.69 3.22 -24.38
CA TYR A 69 -3.47 2.82 -22.99
C TYR A 69 -4.63 1.97 -22.47
N ASP A 70 -4.33 0.74 -22.03
CA ASP A 70 -5.36 -0.18 -21.54
C ASP A 70 -5.71 0.14 -20.08
N TRP A 71 -6.81 0.87 -19.88
CA TRP A 71 -7.32 1.20 -18.54
C TRP A 71 -7.81 -0.02 -17.76
N LYS A 72 -8.16 -1.13 -18.42
CA LYS A 72 -8.49 -2.39 -17.71
C LYS A 72 -7.23 -3.04 -17.16
N GLU A 73 -6.13 -2.98 -17.90
CA GLU A 73 -4.82 -3.42 -17.42
C GLU A 73 -4.35 -2.56 -16.23
N TYR A 74 -4.57 -1.24 -16.28
CA TYR A 74 -4.32 -0.35 -15.14
C TYR A 74 -5.08 -0.79 -13.88
N GLU A 75 -6.39 -1.03 -14.00
CA GLU A 75 -7.21 -1.47 -12.88
C GLU A 75 -6.81 -2.87 -12.38
N ARG A 76 -6.43 -3.78 -13.28
CA ARG A 76 -5.91 -5.10 -12.92
C ARG A 76 -4.67 -4.98 -12.02
N VAL A 77 -3.74 -4.08 -12.35
CA VAL A 77 -2.54 -3.85 -11.53
C VAL A 77 -2.90 -3.24 -10.17
N ARG A 78 -3.86 -2.29 -10.12
CA ARG A 78 -4.37 -1.75 -8.84
C ARG A 78 -4.94 -2.85 -7.94
N VAL A 79 -5.79 -3.71 -8.48
CA VAL A 79 -6.35 -4.85 -7.74
C VAL A 79 -5.26 -5.80 -7.26
N ALA A 80 -4.21 -6.04 -8.07
CA ALA A 80 -3.07 -6.85 -7.67
C ALA A 80 -2.28 -6.23 -6.50
N LEU A 81 -2.06 -4.92 -6.51
CA LEU A 81 -1.44 -4.18 -5.39
C LEU A 81 -2.25 -4.34 -4.10
N TYR A 82 -3.58 -4.14 -4.16
CA TYR A 82 -4.45 -4.37 -3.01
C TYR A 82 -4.44 -5.82 -2.51
N ALA A 83 -4.32 -6.79 -3.42
CA ALA A 83 -4.26 -8.19 -3.05
C ALA A 83 -2.99 -8.54 -2.26
N ILE A 84 -1.83 -7.95 -2.61
CA ILE A 84 -0.58 -8.09 -1.86
C ILE A 84 -0.74 -7.56 -0.44
N ASP A 85 -1.27 -6.35 -0.29
CA ASP A 85 -1.47 -5.74 1.02
C ASP A 85 -2.37 -6.61 1.93
N ARG A 86 -3.50 -7.09 1.39
CA ARG A 86 -4.48 -7.87 2.15
C ARG A 86 -4.03 -9.29 2.50
N LYS A 87 -3.13 -9.87 1.70
CA LYS A 87 -2.67 -11.25 1.86
C LYS A 87 -1.21 -11.30 2.31
N MET A 88 -0.74 -10.23 2.96
CA MET A 88 0.61 -10.19 3.51
C MET A 88 0.86 -11.39 4.41
N THR A 89 2.00 -12.03 4.22
CA THR A 89 2.50 -13.17 5.00
C THR A 89 4.02 -13.05 5.11
N PRO A 90 4.68 -13.72 6.07
CA PRO A 90 6.15 -13.75 6.12
C PRO A 90 6.78 -14.24 4.82
N GLU A 91 6.17 -15.23 4.17
CA GLU A 91 6.64 -15.80 2.90
C GLU A 91 6.50 -14.78 1.76
N LEU A 92 5.38 -14.05 1.69
CA LEU A 92 5.22 -12.96 0.74
C LEU A 92 6.19 -11.81 1.00
N TRP A 93 6.48 -11.50 2.27
CA TRP A 93 7.47 -10.49 2.64
C TRP A 93 8.88 -10.86 2.15
N GLU A 94 9.30 -12.12 2.33
CA GLU A 94 10.59 -12.59 1.78
C GLU A 94 10.60 -12.53 0.24
N GLU A 95 9.48 -12.82 -0.41
CA GLU A 95 9.38 -12.71 -1.87
C GLU A 95 9.50 -11.25 -2.33
N LEU A 96 8.85 -10.29 -1.66
CA LEU A 96 8.99 -8.86 -1.98
C LEU A 96 10.45 -8.42 -1.98
N LEU A 97 11.25 -8.86 -1.00
CA LEU A 97 12.67 -8.49 -0.90
C LEU A 97 13.49 -8.93 -2.12
N LYS A 98 13.15 -10.07 -2.74
CA LYS A 98 13.84 -10.57 -3.95
C LYS A 98 13.57 -9.70 -5.17
N HIS A 99 12.43 -8.99 -5.19
CA HIS A 99 11.99 -8.20 -6.34
C HIS A 99 12.19 -6.69 -6.17
N ILE A 100 12.83 -6.20 -5.10
CA ILE A 100 13.15 -4.77 -4.91
C ILE A 100 13.90 -4.16 -6.11
N GLY A 101 14.72 -4.96 -6.80
CA GLY A 101 15.45 -4.52 -7.99
C GLY A 101 14.64 -4.52 -9.30
N ASP A 102 13.40 -5.01 -9.30
CA ASP A 102 12.61 -5.20 -10.52
C ASP A 102 12.21 -3.85 -11.15
N LYS A 103 12.69 -3.62 -12.37
CA LYS A 103 12.50 -2.36 -13.11
C LYS A 103 11.30 -2.39 -14.06
N ARG A 104 10.55 -3.49 -14.13
CA ARG A 104 9.34 -3.54 -14.96
C ARG A 104 8.35 -2.49 -14.52
N TYR A 105 7.74 -1.81 -15.49
CA TYR A 105 6.68 -0.84 -15.25
C TYR A 105 5.49 -1.53 -14.57
N SER A 106 4.96 -0.89 -13.55
CA SER A 106 3.78 -1.34 -12.83
C SER A 106 2.62 -0.39 -13.09
N ILE A 107 2.70 0.85 -12.62
CA ILE A 107 1.57 1.78 -12.77
C ILE A 107 2.03 3.22 -12.59
N THR A 108 1.32 4.15 -13.22
CA THR A 108 1.49 5.59 -12.98
C THR A 108 0.42 6.04 -11.99
N LEU A 109 0.82 6.66 -10.88
CA LEU A 109 -0.12 7.19 -9.87
C LEU A 109 -0.03 8.71 -9.83
N ALA A 110 -1.16 9.36 -9.58
CA ALA A 110 -1.20 10.78 -9.27
C ALA A 110 -0.49 11.02 -7.92
N LEU A 111 0.24 12.11 -7.83
CA LEU A 111 0.89 12.57 -6.61
C LEU A 111 -0.01 13.60 -5.94
N THR A 112 -0.73 13.16 -4.90
CA THR A 112 -1.55 14.04 -4.07
C THR A 112 -0.81 14.37 -2.77
N GLY A 113 -0.78 15.65 -2.36
CA GLY A 113 -0.22 16.01 -1.06
C GLY A 113 -0.25 17.51 -0.76
N PRO A 114 -0.13 17.91 0.52
CA PRO A 114 -0.08 19.33 0.90
C PRO A 114 1.09 20.04 0.22
N GLY A 115 0.80 21.08 -0.56
CA GLY A 115 1.81 21.85 -1.30
C GLY A 115 2.28 21.22 -2.61
N LEU A 116 1.71 20.08 -3.00
CA LEU A 116 1.76 19.66 -4.40
C LEU A 116 0.59 20.34 -5.13
N PRO A 117 0.84 20.99 -6.27
CA PRO A 117 -0.24 21.47 -7.11
C PRO A 117 -1.14 20.30 -7.51
N ASP A 118 -2.43 20.60 -7.68
CA ASP A 118 -3.54 19.67 -7.94
C ASP A 118 -3.17 18.52 -8.90
N GLU A 119 -3.82 17.37 -8.66
CA GLU A 119 -4.08 16.11 -9.43
C GLU A 119 -3.23 15.72 -10.67
N ASP A 120 -2.62 16.66 -11.36
CA ASP A 120 -1.94 16.50 -12.65
C ASP A 120 -0.50 15.97 -12.55
N ALA A 121 0.15 16.11 -11.39
CA ALA A 121 1.48 15.53 -11.18
C ALA A 121 1.37 14.01 -11.04
N GLY A 122 2.10 13.26 -11.86
CA GLY A 122 2.11 11.80 -11.80
C GLY A 122 3.50 11.23 -11.64
N ARG A 123 3.60 9.98 -11.17
CA ARG A 123 4.86 9.25 -11.11
C ARG A 123 4.69 7.80 -11.53
N ASP A 124 5.61 7.34 -12.37
CA ASP A 124 5.75 5.94 -12.74
C ASP A 124 6.35 5.16 -11.59
N PHE A 125 5.66 4.08 -11.23
CA PHE A 125 6.14 3.10 -10.29
C PHE A 125 6.53 1.82 -11.01
N THR A 126 7.65 1.26 -10.56
CA THR A 126 8.11 -0.07 -10.97
C THR A 126 7.61 -1.12 -9.99
N VAL A 127 7.62 -2.38 -10.40
CA VAL A 127 7.34 -3.52 -9.51
C VAL A 127 8.25 -3.48 -8.28
N GLY A 128 9.55 -3.21 -8.48
CA GLY A 128 10.51 -3.14 -7.40
C GLY A 128 10.28 -1.99 -6.42
N ALA A 129 9.82 -0.84 -6.89
CA ALA A 129 9.48 0.29 -6.02
C ALA A 129 8.32 -0.06 -5.05
N PHE A 130 7.28 -0.76 -5.53
CA PHE A 130 6.22 -1.24 -4.65
C PHE A 130 6.71 -2.34 -3.71
N CYS A 131 7.51 -3.27 -4.22
CA CYS A 131 8.08 -4.34 -3.40
C CYS A 131 8.90 -3.76 -2.24
N GLU A 132 9.72 -2.75 -2.52
CA GLU A 132 10.51 -2.03 -1.54
C GLU A 132 9.63 -1.32 -0.52
N ALA A 133 8.70 -0.48 -0.98
CA ALA A 133 7.81 0.29 -0.10
C ALA A 133 7.02 -0.62 0.85
N ILE A 134 6.40 -1.68 0.32
CA ILE A 134 5.59 -2.62 1.11
C ILE A 134 6.48 -3.42 2.08
N ALA A 135 7.66 -3.86 1.65
CA ALA A 135 8.57 -4.61 2.52
C ALA A 135 9.12 -3.73 3.67
N TYR A 136 9.45 -2.47 3.38
CA TYR A 136 9.84 -1.50 4.40
C TYR A 136 8.70 -1.25 5.38
N ASP A 137 7.49 -1.05 4.89
CA ASP A 137 6.31 -0.80 5.71
C ASP A 137 6.04 -1.93 6.71
N CYS A 138 6.25 -3.19 6.30
CA CYS A 138 6.09 -4.33 7.20
C CYS A 138 7.00 -4.25 8.43
N VAL A 139 8.15 -3.58 8.33
CA VAL A 139 9.11 -3.43 9.44
C VAL A 139 8.94 -2.06 10.11
N GLY A 140 8.68 -1.02 9.33
CA GLY A 140 8.68 0.38 9.74
C GLY A 140 7.37 0.89 10.34
N LYS A 141 6.22 0.40 9.87
CA LYS A 141 4.91 0.97 10.25
C LYS A 141 4.57 0.78 11.73
N LEU A 142 5.15 -0.23 12.39
CA LEU A 142 4.85 -0.54 13.79
C LEU A 142 5.27 0.58 14.74
N TYR A 143 6.46 1.15 14.56
CA TYR A 143 6.87 2.31 15.37
C TYR A 143 6.32 3.61 14.76
N ALA A 144 6.20 3.70 13.44
CA ALA A 144 5.79 4.92 12.76
C ALA A 144 4.37 5.36 13.16
N ARG A 145 3.44 4.43 13.39
CA ARG A 145 2.07 4.74 13.82
C ARG A 145 1.96 5.43 15.18
N HIS A 146 3.02 5.30 16.00
CA HIS A 146 3.09 5.94 17.31
C HIS A 146 3.73 7.32 17.25
N SER A 147 4.29 7.73 16.10
CA SER A 147 4.83 9.08 15.92
C SER A 147 3.70 10.08 16.03
N VAL A 148 3.78 10.99 17.00
CA VAL A 148 2.86 12.11 17.09
C VAL A 148 3.22 13.10 15.99
N SER A 149 2.25 13.46 15.15
CA SER A 149 2.39 14.63 14.27
C SER A 149 2.42 15.86 15.18
N ALA A 150 3.56 16.55 15.27
CA ALA A 150 3.53 17.92 15.73
C ALA A 150 2.67 18.73 14.73
N GLU A 151 2.01 19.79 15.21
CA GLU A 151 1.33 20.75 14.32
C GLU A 151 2.34 21.20 13.25
N ASN A 152 2.00 20.99 11.98
CA ASN A 152 2.83 21.28 10.80
C ASN A 152 4.01 20.33 10.50
N ASP A 153 4.13 19.18 11.17
CA ASP A 153 5.11 18.16 10.79
C ASP A 153 4.44 17.12 9.87
N THR A 154 4.68 17.23 8.58
CA THR A 154 4.02 16.36 7.59
C THR A 154 4.57 14.93 7.58
N LYS A 155 5.74 14.68 8.20
CA LYS A 155 6.42 13.37 8.18
C LYS A 155 7.14 13.03 9.49
N PRO A 156 6.45 13.02 10.65
CA PRO A 156 7.07 12.76 11.96
C PRO A 156 7.77 11.40 12.04
N TRP A 157 7.31 10.41 11.25
CA TRP A 157 7.90 9.08 11.19
C TRP A 157 9.30 9.03 10.58
N GLU A 158 9.67 9.94 9.66
CA GLU A 158 10.99 9.94 9.02
C GLU A 158 12.11 10.28 10.02
N ARG A 159 11.79 10.99 11.10
CA ARG A 159 12.76 11.38 12.13
C ARG A 159 13.03 10.29 13.17
N ILE A 160 12.04 9.45 13.46
CA ILE A 160 12.25 8.24 14.28
C ILE A 160 12.63 7.02 13.46
N ALA A 161 12.39 7.06 12.14
CA ALA A 161 12.78 6.00 11.26
C ALA A 161 14.27 5.71 11.49
N PRO A 162 14.67 4.43 11.55
CA PRO A 162 16.05 4.03 11.63
C PRO A 162 16.71 4.24 10.26
N THR A 163 16.67 5.48 9.74
CA THR A 163 17.33 5.92 8.52
C THR A 163 18.83 5.76 8.61
N ALA A 164 19.41 5.51 9.79
CA ALA A 164 20.81 5.10 9.94
C ALA A 164 21.02 3.57 9.95
N GLY A 165 20.03 2.78 10.36
CA GLY A 165 20.19 1.33 10.60
C GLY A 165 19.61 0.43 9.50
N ILE A 166 18.59 0.89 8.77
CA ILE A 166 17.88 0.13 7.73
C ILE A 166 17.82 0.96 6.45
N ARG A 167 18.96 1.45 5.94
CA ARG A 167 19.00 2.17 4.65
C ARG A 167 18.85 1.26 3.44
N ASN A 168 19.28 0.02 3.59
CA ASN A 168 19.20 -1.00 2.56
C ASN A 168 18.58 -2.24 3.19
N LEU A 169 17.27 -2.40 3.01
CA LEU A 169 16.50 -3.48 3.62
C LEU A 169 17.00 -4.87 3.19
N VAL A 170 17.46 -5.02 1.95
CA VAL A 170 17.99 -6.29 1.42
C VAL A 170 19.28 -6.66 2.16
N GLU A 171 20.23 -5.75 2.26
CA GLU A 171 21.49 -5.99 3.00
C GLU A 171 21.24 -6.17 4.50
N TRP A 172 20.34 -5.39 5.07
CA TRP A 172 19.93 -5.51 6.47
C TRP A 172 19.30 -6.88 6.77
N ARG A 173 18.44 -7.39 5.86
CA ARG A 173 17.86 -8.73 5.92
C ARG A 173 18.93 -9.81 5.84
N LYS A 174 19.90 -9.71 4.91
CA LYS A 174 20.98 -10.71 4.72
C LYS A 174 21.77 -10.94 6.01
N GLN A 175 22.14 -9.86 6.70
CA GLN A 175 22.84 -9.93 7.99
C GLN A 175 22.02 -10.61 9.10
N ARG A 176 20.71 -10.75 8.90
CA ARG A 176 19.75 -11.30 9.86
C ARG A 176 19.03 -12.51 9.31
N ALA A 177 19.62 -13.24 8.36
CA ALA A 177 18.99 -14.36 7.62
C ALA A 177 18.17 -15.32 8.52
N ALA A 178 18.71 -15.66 9.69
CA ALA A 178 18.10 -16.57 10.65
C ALA A 178 16.95 -15.99 11.50
N LYS A 179 16.76 -14.66 11.52
CA LYS A 179 15.72 -14.02 12.34
C LYS A 179 14.36 -14.06 11.62
N PRO A 180 13.28 -14.54 12.26
CA PRO A 180 11.93 -14.39 11.74
C PRO A 180 11.48 -12.92 11.75
N LEU A 181 10.49 -12.59 10.91
CA LEU A 181 10.00 -11.21 10.72
C LEU A 181 9.61 -10.51 12.03
N TRP A 182 9.03 -11.19 13.01
CA TRP A 182 8.69 -10.55 14.29
C TRP A 182 9.92 -10.09 15.08
N GLN A 183 11.06 -10.79 14.99
CA GLN A 183 12.31 -10.35 15.62
C GLN A 183 12.91 -9.15 14.89
N LEU A 184 12.77 -9.12 13.56
CA LEU A 184 13.16 -7.97 12.75
C LEU A 184 12.34 -6.73 13.12
N GLN A 185 11.04 -6.90 13.34
CA GLN A 185 10.15 -5.84 13.83
C GLN A 185 10.54 -5.35 15.23
N VAL A 186 10.87 -6.26 16.17
CA VAL A 186 11.40 -5.87 17.49
C VAL A 186 12.67 -5.04 17.33
N GLU A 187 13.62 -5.49 16.51
CA GLU A 187 14.88 -4.77 16.30
C GLU A 187 14.65 -3.38 15.70
N ALA A 188 13.74 -3.24 14.73
CA ALA A 188 13.37 -1.95 14.17
C ALA A 188 12.73 -1.01 15.20
N CYS A 189 11.83 -1.52 16.06
CA CYS A 189 11.27 -0.77 17.18
C CYS A 189 12.35 -0.34 18.19
N THR A 190 13.30 -1.21 18.52
CA THR A 190 14.43 -0.87 19.40
C THR A 190 15.32 0.23 18.79
N LEU A 191 15.61 0.16 17.50
CA LEU A 191 16.35 1.21 16.80
C LEU A 191 15.59 2.55 16.82
N ALA A 192 14.26 2.52 16.63
CA ALA A 192 13.42 3.71 16.71
C ALA A 192 13.44 4.34 18.11
N LEU A 193 13.41 3.54 19.18
CA LEU A 193 13.57 4.03 20.57
C LEU A 193 14.93 4.71 20.80
N GLY A 194 16.01 4.19 20.19
CA GLY A 194 17.33 4.81 20.24
C GLY A 194 17.39 6.17 19.54
N ASN A 195 16.60 6.35 18.48
CA ASN A 195 16.49 7.62 17.75
C ASN A 195 15.55 8.63 18.41
N LEU A 196 14.66 8.19 19.32
CA LEU A 196 13.66 9.05 19.94
C LEU A 196 14.24 10.27 20.66
N ALA A 197 15.44 10.12 21.24
CA ALA A 197 16.14 11.24 21.89
C ALA A 197 16.45 12.38 20.91
N ARG A 198 16.69 12.05 19.63
CA ARG A 198 17.06 12.98 18.53
C ARG A 198 15.86 13.72 17.93
N LEU A 199 14.64 13.51 18.45
CA LEU A 199 13.48 14.29 18.03
C LEU A 199 13.49 15.66 18.71
N ASP A 200 14.16 16.64 18.12
CA ASP A 200 14.33 17.96 18.73
C ASP A 200 13.01 18.75 18.85
N LYS A 201 12.04 18.47 17.98
CA LYS A 201 10.74 19.16 17.96
C LYS A 201 9.66 18.52 18.86
N ALA A 202 9.94 17.38 19.49
CA ALA A 202 8.96 16.69 20.33
C ALA A 202 9.13 17.05 21.80
N THR A 203 8.04 17.37 22.49
CA THR A 203 8.06 17.62 23.94
C THR A 203 8.43 16.34 24.72
N PRO A 204 8.90 16.46 25.98
CA PRO A 204 9.15 15.30 26.83
C PRO A 204 7.92 14.36 26.94
N GLU A 205 6.71 14.92 27.02
CA GLU A 205 5.45 14.18 27.12
C GLU A 205 5.12 13.44 25.82
N GLN A 206 5.35 14.08 24.67
CA GLN A 206 5.21 13.43 23.35
C GLN A 206 6.22 12.29 23.21
N LYS A 207 7.49 12.51 23.58
CA LYS A 207 8.51 11.45 23.58
C LYS A 207 8.12 10.31 24.51
N ALA A 208 7.63 10.58 25.72
CA ALA A 208 7.15 9.54 26.64
C ALA A 208 5.98 8.73 26.07
N THR A 209 5.04 9.40 25.39
CA THR A 209 3.89 8.75 24.73
C THR A 209 4.35 7.85 23.58
N ILE A 210 5.22 8.36 22.68
CA ILE A 210 5.80 7.58 21.57
C ILE A 210 6.55 6.37 22.11
N ARG A 211 7.40 6.57 23.13
CA ARG A 211 8.17 5.51 23.79
C ARG A 211 7.26 4.40 24.29
N LYS A 212 6.23 4.75 25.07
CA LYS A 212 5.27 3.79 25.62
C LYS A 212 4.56 3.00 24.52
N GLY A 213 4.18 3.66 23.42
CA GLY A 213 3.58 3.01 22.26
C GLY A 213 4.51 1.97 21.61
N ILE A 214 5.77 2.34 21.37
CA ILE A 214 6.76 1.45 20.77
C ILE A 214 7.13 0.27 21.71
N GLU A 215 7.31 0.54 23.01
CA GLU A 215 7.61 -0.50 24.01
C GLU A 215 6.46 -1.52 24.10
N SER A 216 5.20 -1.06 24.06
CA SER A 216 4.03 -1.94 23.99
C SER A 216 4.03 -2.86 22.76
N GLU A 217 4.49 -2.37 21.60
CA GLU A 217 4.67 -3.24 20.42
C GLU A 217 5.73 -4.30 20.63
N ILE A 218 6.88 -3.92 21.20
CA ILE A 218 7.98 -4.84 21.49
C ILE A 218 7.48 -5.95 22.42
N ASP A 219 6.79 -5.59 23.50
CA ASP A 219 6.24 -6.54 24.47
C ASP A 219 5.23 -7.48 23.80
N ARG A 220 4.33 -6.96 22.98
CA ARG A 220 3.35 -7.78 22.25
C ARG A 220 4.02 -8.73 21.26
N LEU A 221 5.00 -8.27 20.48
CA LEU A 221 5.76 -9.12 19.55
C LEU A 221 6.52 -10.22 20.31
N ASN A 222 7.13 -9.87 21.44
CA ASN A 222 7.84 -10.82 22.29
C ASN A 222 6.91 -11.82 22.95
N ALA A 223 5.71 -11.44 23.37
CA ALA A 223 4.75 -12.35 23.98
C ALA A 223 4.15 -13.31 22.94
N THR A 224 3.77 -12.78 21.76
CA THR A 224 3.04 -13.55 20.75
C THR A 224 3.95 -14.35 19.82
N LYS A 225 5.21 -13.92 19.65
CA LYS A 225 6.16 -14.45 18.66
C LYS A 225 5.59 -14.47 17.24
N LYS A 226 4.66 -13.55 16.95
CA LYS A 226 3.97 -13.43 15.66
C LYS A 226 4.23 -12.05 15.07
N PRO A 227 4.54 -11.96 13.76
CA PRO A 227 4.74 -10.67 13.13
C PRO A 227 3.41 -9.93 13.03
N THR A 228 3.50 -8.61 12.96
CA THR A 228 2.33 -7.75 12.80
C THR A 228 2.29 -7.22 11.39
N LEU A 229 1.29 -7.64 10.65
CA LEU A 229 1.14 -7.30 9.25
C LEU A 229 0.11 -6.17 9.19
N LEU A 230 0.60 -4.95 9.37
CA LEU A 230 -0.23 -3.75 9.24
C LEU A 230 -0.55 -3.54 7.76
N ARG A 231 -1.80 -3.21 7.46
CA ARG A 231 -2.17 -2.82 6.10
C ARG A 231 -1.39 -1.58 5.71
N SER A 232 -0.68 -1.69 4.60
CA SER A 232 -0.01 -0.60 3.97
C SER A 232 -1.02 0.23 3.16
N TYR A 233 -1.25 1.46 3.60
CA TYR A 233 -1.49 2.53 2.62
C TYR A 233 -0.19 2.70 1.86
N ILE A 234 -0.17 2.34 0.58
CA ILE A 234 0.99 2.50 -0.28
C ILE A 234 1.31 3.99 -0.30
N CYS A 235 2.31 4.41 0.46
CA CYS A 235 2.82 5.77 0.49
C CYS A 235 4.19 5.71 -0.18
N ALA A 236 4.30 6.02 -1.47
CA ALA A 236 5.62 6.28 -2.00
C ALA A 236 6.05 7.70 -1.62
N ASP A 237 7.25 7.82 -1.07
CA ASP A 237 7.94 9.07 -0.75
C ASP A 237 7.21 10.01 0.22
N GLY A 238 6.49 9.44 1.19
CA GLY A 238 5.93 10.17 2.33
C GLY A 238 4.75 11.10 2.00
N GLY A 239 4.19 11.00 0.80
CA GLY A 239 2.81 11.40 0.53
C GLY A 239 1.89 10.20 0.74
N VAL A 240 0.66 10.44 1.21
CA VAL A 240 -0.41 9.45 1.05
C VAL A 240 -0.66 9.38 -0.45
N ILE A 241 -0.24 8.31 -1.11
CA ILE A 241 -0.76 8.05 -2.44
C ILE A 241 -2.19 7.60 -2.20
N HIS A 242 -3.11 8.53 -2.39
CA HIS A 242 -4.47 8.14 -2.69
C HIS A 242 -4.35 7.26 -3.92
N ILE A 243 -4.69 5.98 -3.79
CA ILE A 243 -4.90 5.10 -4.94
C ILE A 243 -6.23 5.54 -5.60
N ASP A 244 -6.50 6.83 -5.68
CA ASP A 244 -7.48 7.40 -6.58
C ASP A 244 -6.76 7.37 -7.93
N GLY A 245 -6.96 6.26 -8.63
CA GLY A 245 -6.26 5.99 -9.87
C GLY A 245 -6.67 6.98 -10.96
N TRP A 246 -5.79 7.17 -11.92
CA TRP A 246 -6.16 7.72 -13.21
C TRP A 246 -7.28 6.84 -13.80
N HIS A 247 -8.36 7.47 -14.24
CA HIS A 247 -9.48 6.88 -14.95
C HIS A 247 -9.59 7.47 -16.35
N GLU A 248 -10.33 6.79 -17.21
CA GLU A 248 -10.65 7.33 -18.53
C GLU A 248 -11.40 8.66 -18.35
N GLY A 249 -10.77 9.78 -18.73
CA GLY A 249 -11.34 11.12 -18.57
C GLY A 249 -10.88 11.93 -17.35
N SER A 250 -9.94 11.45 -16.52
CA SER A 250 -9.40 12.25 -15.39
C SER A 250 -8.63 13.50 -15.82
N TYR A 251 -8.27 13.59 -17.09
CA TYR A 251 -7.77 14.83 -17.63
C TYR A 251 -8.92 15.75 -17.94
N ASN A 252 -8.86 16.97 -17.42
CA ASN A 252 -9.68 18.07 -17.87
C ASN A 252 -9.69 18.08 -19.42
N ALA A 253 -10.83 17.74 -20.04
CA ALA A 253 -10.91 17.38 -21.46
C ALA A 253 -10.35 18.49 -22.39
N ASN A 254 -10.38 19.73 -21.92
CA ASN A 254 -9.79 20.88 -22.59
C ASN A 254 -8.26 20.85 -22.63
N PHE A 255 -7.59 20.48 -21.53
CA PHE A 255 -6.12 20.47 -21.44
C PHE A 255 -5.50 19.27 -22.18
N ALA A 256 -6.08 18.07 -22.03
CA ALA A 256 -5.62 16.90 -22.80
C ALA A 256 -5.85 17.05 -24.31
N GLY A 257 -6.94 17.70 -24.72
CA GLY A 257 -7.21 18.00 -26.13
C GLY A 257 -6.20 18.99 -26.72
N GLU A 258 -5.70 19.92 -25.92
CA GLU A 258 -4.71 20.92 -26.32
C GLU A 258 -3.28 20.36 -26.32
N LEU A 259 -2.90 19.59 -25.29
CA LEU A 259 -1.62 18.88 -25.24
C LEU A 259 -1.52 17.78 -26.31
N ARG A 260 -2.58 17.01 -26.59
CA ARG A 260 -2.59 16.07 -27.73
C ARG A 260 -2.51 16.81 -29.07
N ARG A 261 -3.11 17.99 -29.20
CA ARG A 261 -2.94 18.83 -30.42
C ARG A 261 -1.50 19.33 -30.57
N ARG A 262 -0.88 19.75 -29.47
CA ARG A 262 0.44 20.39 -29.45
C ARG A 262 1.59 19.36 -29.50
N TYR A 263 1.42 18.19 -28.89
CA TYR A 263 2.49 17.18 -28.71
C TYR A 263 2.14 15.79 -29.26
N GLY A 264 0.88 15.52 -29.62
CA GLY A 264 0.44 14.24 -30.21
C GLY A 264 0.70 14.11 -31.71
N LYS A 265 1.27 15.15 -32.34
CA LYS A 265 1.81 15.09 -33.71
C LYS A 265 3.34 15.05 -33.65
N SER A 266 3.89 13.90 -33.31
CA SER A 266 5.33 13.64 -33.44
C SER A 266 5.52 12.26 -34.08
N ASP A 267 5.59 12.34 -35.41
CA ASP A 267 6.40 11.58 -36.38
C ASP A 267 6.25 10.07 -36.50
N ALA A 268 5.39 9.70 -37.46
CA ALA A 268 5.66 8.62 -38.39
C ALA A 268 6.29 9.19 -39.69
N SER A 269 7.46 9.83 -39.62
CA SER A 269 8.34 10.07 -40.79
C SER A 269 9.57 10.92 -40.40
N THR A 270 10.67 10.27 -40.03
CA THR A 270 12.02 10.71 -40.41
C THR A 270 13.01 9.58 -40.06
N GLN A 271 13.11 8.63 -40.98
CA GLN A 271 14.35 7.88 -41.22
C GLN A 271 14.81 8.31 -42.61
N ASP A 272 15.89 9.08 -42.66
CA ASP A 272 16.93 9.04 -43.70
C ASP A 272 18.27 9.03 -42.94
#